data_AF-A0A5D4M584-F1
#
_entry.id   AF-A0A5D4M584-F1
#
_cell.length_a   1.000
_cell.length_b   1.000
_cell.length_c   1.000
_cell.angle_alpha   90.00
_cell.angle_beta   90.00
_cell.angle_gamma   90.00
#
_symmetry.space_group_name_H-M   'P 1'
#
loop_
_entity.id
_entity.type
_entity.pdbx_description
1 polymer ?
#
loop_
_entity_poly.entity_id
_entity_poly.type
_entity_poly.pdbx_seq_one_letter_code
_entity_poly.pdbx_strand_id
1 'polypeptide(L)'
;MTGEASVYLFFAVVLLFITPFFIIRGIKKGQSLTDQFTSNAILVILFFVSVGEVLKTMWDEGKMEQFNQFLFIGFILVGAVPALILFVYHFPKEMEKMKDPKQYKHPLAYRFRYFLLVILFAFLGGALFMLYQSYKVVF
;
A
#
# COMPACT_ATOMS: atom_id res chain seq x y z
N MET A 1 -4.40 -28.76 -9.96
CA MET A 1 -4.90 -27.48 -9.43
C MET A 1 -6.03 -27.79 -8.47
N THR A 2 -5.96 -27.30 -7.24
CA THR A 2 -7.05 -27.45 -6.25
C THR A 2 -8.28 -26.68 -6.72
N GLY A 3 -9.49 -27.09 -6.30
CA GLY A 3 -10.73 -26.40 -6.67
C GLY A 3 -10.74 -24.91 -6.29
N GLU A 4 -10.02 -24.55 -5.23
CA GLU A 4 -9.84 -23.17 -4.78
C GLU A 4 -9.02 -22.33 -5.78
N ALA A 5 -7.92 -22.88 -6.32
CA ALA A 5 -7.10 -22.19 -7.31
C ALA A 5 -7.88 -21.84 -8.59
N SER A 6 -8.81 -22.72 -8.98
CA SER A 6 -9.70 -22.50 -10.13
C SER A 6 -10.66 -21.32 -9.90
N VAL A 7 -11.16 -21.15 -8.67
CA VAL A 7 -12.01 -20.03 -8.28
C VAL A 7 -11.24 -18.72 -8.32
N TYR A 8 -10.03 -18.68 -7.74
CA TYR A 8 -9.17 -17.49 -7.80
C TYR A 8 -8.74 -17.14 -9.22
N LEU A 9 -8.50 -18.14 -10.08
CA LEU A 9 -8.19 -17.92 -11.48
C LEU A 9 -9.38 -17.31 -12.24
N PHE A 10 -10.59 -17.80 -11.99
CA PHE A 10 -11.81 -17.20 -12.54
C PHE A 10 -11.95 -15.74 -12.10
N PHE A 11 -11.79 -15.45 -10.80
CA PHE A 11 -11.84 -14.08 -10.29
C PHE A 11 -10.74 -13.19 -10.89
N ALA A 12 -9.51 -13.69 -11.02
CA ALA A 12 -8.42 -12.95 -11.64
C ALA A 12 -8.75 -12.56 -13.09
N VAL A 13 -9.30 -13.50 -13.88
CA VAL A 13 -9.74 -13.23 -15.26
C VAL A 13 -10.88 -12.23 -15.29
N VAL A 14 -11.91 -12.38 -14.46
CA VAL A 14 -13.05 -11.45 -14.40
C VAL A 14 -12.59 -10.04 -14.01
N LEU A 15 -11.76 -9.94 -12.96
CA LEU A 15 -11.26 -8.67 -12.44
C LEU A 15 -10.26 -8.00 -13.41
N LEU A 16 -9.53 -8.77 -14.21
CA LEU A 16 -8.65 -8.25 -15.26
C LEU A 16 -9.41 -7.39 -16.27
N PHE A 17 -10.68 -7.71 -16.55
CA PHE A 17 -11.50 -6.91 -17.47
C PHE A 17 -12.32 -5.85 -16.73
N ILE A 18 -12.92 -6.20 -15.60
CA ILE A 18 -13.82 -5.30 -14.85
C ILE A 18 -13.06 -4.09 -14.30
N THR A 19 -11.89 -4.31 -13.69
CA THR A 19 -11.13 -3.25 -13.03
C THR A 19 -10.71 -2.14 -14.00
N PRO A 20 -10.03 -2.43 -15.13
CA PRO A 20 -9.70 -1.38 -16.09
C PRO A 20 -10.93 -0.81 -16.78
N PHE A 21 -12.00 -1.59 -17.00
CA PHE A 21 -13.23 -1.08 -17.58
C PHE A 21 -13.83 0.07 -16.74
N PHE A 22 -13.94 -0.12 -15.42
CA PHE A 22 -14.45 0.93 -14.53
C PHE A 22 -13.54 2.15 -14.48
N ILE A 23 -12.22 1.93 -14.38
CA ILE A 23 -11.22 3.03 -14.35
C ILE A 23 -11.28 3.84 -15.65
N ILE A 24 -11.22 3.18 -16.81
CA ILE A 24 -11.25 3.85 -18.13
C ILE A 24 -12.59 4.59 -18.32
N ARG A 25 -13.71 3.99 -17.92
CA ARG A 25 -15.02 4.62 -18.01
C ARG A 25 -15.11 5.88 -17.15
N GLY A 26 -14.53 5.86 -15.95
CA GLY A 26 -14.48 7.03 -15.07
C GLY A 26 -13.62 8.16 -15.63
N ILE A 27 -12.45 7.81 -16.18
CA ILE A 27 -11.57 8.78 -16.86
C ILE A 27 -12.27 9.41 -18.07
N LYS A 28 -12.99 8.61 -18.88
CA LYS A 28 -13.79 9.12 -20.01
C LYS A 28 -14.92 10.07 -19.59
N LYS A 29 -15.36 10.01 -18.33
CA LYS A 29 -16.35 10.95 -17.75
C LYS A 29 -15.71 12.23 -17.18
N GLY A 30 -14.40 12.43 -17.37
CA GLY A 30 -13.69 13.63 -16.93
C GLY A 30 -13.19 13.57 -15.48
N GLN A 31 -13.24 12.41 -14.83
CA GLN A 31 -12.74 12.25 -13.46
C GLN A 31 -11.22 12.02 -13.46
N SER A 32 -10.54 12.49 -12.41
CA SER A 32 -9.09 12.32 -12.30
C SER A 32 -8.72 10.84 -12.15
N LEU A 33 -7.54 10.46 -12.67
CA LEU A 33 -7.05 9.08 -12.60
C LEU A 33 -6.91 8.62 -11.14
N THR A 34 -6.45 9.52 -10.27
CA THR A 34 -6.29 9.27 -8.83
C THR A 34 -7.62 8.98 -8.15
N ASP A 35 -8.68 9.74 -8.47
CA ASP A 35 -10.00 9.53 -7.89
C ASP A 35 -10.59 8.18 -8.32
N GLN A 36 -10.40 7.79 -9.59
CA GLN A 36 -10.88 6.51 -10.09
C GLN A 36 -10.09 5.34 -9.53
N PHE A 37 -8.79 5.47 -9.38
CA PHE A 37 -7.98 4.44 -8.76
C PHE A 37 -8.37 4.25 -7.30
N THR A 38 -8.61 5.34 -6.56
CA THR A 38 -9.06 5.30 -5.16
C THR A 38 -10.47 4.72 -5.02
N SER A 39 -11.40 5.16 -5.87
CA SER A 39 -12.79 4.68 -5.86
C SER A 39 -12.92 3.19 -6.21
N ASN A 40 -11.97 2.66 -6.98
CA ASN A 40 -11.92 1.25 -7.37
C ASN A 40 -10.81 0.47 -6.63
N ALA A 41 -10.24 1.03 -5.55
CA ALA A 41 -9.09 0.43 -4.85
C ALA A 41 -9.38 -0.99 -4.36
N ILE A 42 -10.61 -1.26 -3.92
CA ILE A 42 -11.03 -2.61 -3.49
C ILE A 42 -10.95 -3.60 -4.65
N LEU A 43 -11.39 -3.23 -5.86
CA LEU A 43 -11.31 -4.10 -7.05
C LEU A 43 -9.85 -4.37 -7.43
N VAL A 44 -9.00 -3.35 -7.35
CA VAL A 44 -7.56 -3.48 -7.59
C VAL A 44 -6.92 -4.44 -6.57
N ILE A 45 -7.26 -4.30 -5.28
CA ILE A 45 -6.75 -5.18 -4.22
C ILE A 45 -7.23 -6.62 -4.45
N LEU A 46 -8.52 -6.83 -4.71
CA LEU A 46 -9.08 -8.16 -4.98
C LEU A 46 -8.42 -8.81 -6.20
N PHE A 47 -8.08 -8.03 -7.22
CA PHE A 47 -7.36 -8.52 -8.38
C PHE A 47 -5.97 -9.04 -7.99
N PHE A 48 -5.18 -8.23 -7.27
CA PHE A 48 -3.85 -8.65 -6.81
C PHE A 48 -3.88 -9.85 -5.88
N VAL A 49 -4.87 -9.94 -4.98
CA VAL A 49 -5.06 -11.10 -4.10
C VAL A 49 -5.35 -12.36 -4.93
N SER A 50 -6.27 -12.26 -5.90
CA SER A 50 -6.63 -13.39 -6.77
C SER A 50 -5.44 -13.88 -7.59
N VAL A 51 -4.65 -12.95 -8.15
CA VAL A 51 -3.42 -13.29 -8.88
C VAL A 51 -2.38 -13.93 -7.95
N GLY A 52 -2.21 -13.40 -6.73
CA GLY A 52 -1.29 -13.95 -5.74
C GLY A 52 -1.60 -15.39 -5.35
N GLU A 53 -2.88 -15.70 -5.12
CA GLU A 53 -3.32 -17.07 -4.82
C GLU A 53 -3.12 -18.04 -5.98
N VAL A 54 -3.35 -17.59 -7.22
CA VAL A 54 -3.03 -18.41 -8.41
C VAL A 54 -1.54 -18.67 -8.51
N LEU A 55 -0.70 -17.65 -8.32
CA LEU A 55 0.76 -17.79 -8.41
C LEU A 55 1.31 -18.77 -7.37
N LYS A 56 0.78 -18.75 -6.13
CA LYS A 56 1.14 -19.74 -5.09
C LYS A 56 0.91 -21.18 -5.53
N THR A 57 -0.08 -21.43 -6.38
CA THR A 57 -0.39 -22.79 -6.86
C THR A 57 0.44 -23.22 -8.07
N MET A 58 1.13 -22.27 -8.73
CA MET A 58 1.95 -22.53 -9.92
C MET A 58 3.45 -22.48 -9.66
N TRP A 59 3.89 -21.85 -8.57
CA TRP A 59 5.30 -21.74 -8.19
C TRP A 59 5.58 -22.51 -6.90
N ASP A 60 6.72 -23.20 -6.88
CA ASP A 60 7.26 -23.80 -5.65
C ASP A 60 7.57 -22.73 -4.60
N GLU A 61 7.52 -23.12 -3.32
CA GLU A 61 7.68 -22.23 -2.17
C GLU A 61 8.91 -21.32 -2.27
N GLY A 62 10.05 -21.85 -2.71
CA GLY A 62 11.28 -21.06 -2.86
C GLY A 62 11.18 -19.95 -3.92
N LYS A 63 10.42 -20.16 -5.01
CA LYS A 63 10.18 -19.11 -6.02
C LYS A 63 9.17 -18.08 -5.53
N MET A 64 8.15 -18.51 -4.77
CA MET A 64 7.22 -17.60 -4.11
C MET A 64 7.91 -16.73 -3.07
N GLU A 65 8.87 -17.26 -2.33
CA GLU A 65 9.65 -16.50 -1.35
C GLU A 65 10.52 -15.44 -2.03
N GLN A 66 11.25 -15.81 -3.10
CA GLN A 66 12.02 -14.84 -3.89
C GLN A 66 11.14 -13.75 -4.50
N PHE A 67 9.96 -14.11 -5.00
CA PHE A 67 9.01 -13.14 -5.54
C PHE A 67 8.50 -12.18 -4.47
N ASN A 68 8.15 -12.69 -3.28
CA ASN A 68 7.73 -11.87 -2.15
C ASN A 68 8.85 -10.92 -1.69
N GLN A 69 10.10 -11.41 -1.63
CA GLN A 69 11.26 -10.57 -1.32
C GLN A 69 11.44 -9.46 -2.36
N PHE A 70 11.29 -9.77 -3.65
CA PHE A 70 11.38 -8.78 -4.72
C PHE A 70 10.28 -7.72 -4.63
N LEU A 71 9.03 -8.14 -4.40
CA LEU A 71 7.91 -7.22 -4.18
C LEU A 71 8.13 -6.33 -2.95
N PHE A 72 8.66 -6.90 -1.87
CA PHE A 72 8.95 -6.16 -0.65
C PHE A 72 10.04 -5.10 -0.86
N ILE A 73 11.13 -5.46 -1.55
CA ILE A 73 12.18 -4.51 -1.94
C ILE A 73 11.62 -3.42 -2.85
N GLY A 74 10.78 -3.78 -3.83
CA GLY A 74 10.09 -2.82 -4.69
C GLY A 74 9.23 -1.84 -3.89
N PHE A 75 8.46 -2.33 -2.92
CA PHE A 75 7.67 -1.50 -2.01
C PHE A 75 8.54 -0.55 -1.18
N ILE A 76 9.69 -1.02 -0.68
CA ILE A 76 10.62 -0.16 0.05
C ILE A 76 11.17 0.94 -0.86
N LEU A 77 11.66 0.59 -2.05
CA LEU A 77 12.32 1.53 -2.95
C LEU A 77 11.36 2.57 -3.55
N VAL A 78 10.12 2.17 -3.87
CA VAL A 78 9.14 3.05 -4.55
C VAL A 78 8.19 3.72 -3.56
N GLY A 79 7.89 3.08 -2.44
CA GLY A 79 6.98 3.59 -1.42
C GLY A 79 7.71 4.19 -0.23
N ALA A 80 8.41 3.35 0.52
CA ALA A 80 8.97 3.75 1.82
C ALA A 80 10.08 4.80 1.70
N VAL A 81 11.03 4.63 0.77
CA VAL A 81 12.16 5.54 0.59
C VAL A 81 11.70 6.94 0.15
N PRO A 82 10.85 7.11 -0.88
CA PRO A 82 10.34 8.42 -1.26
C PRO A 82 9.52 9.07 -0.15
N ALA A 83 8.70 8.29 0.58
CA ALA A 83 7.97 8.80 1.73
C ALA A 83 8.90 9.31 2.84
N LEU A 84 10.00 8.59 3.10
CA LEU A 84 10.99 8.98 4.10
C LEU A 84 11.77 10.24 3.65
N ILE A 85 12.13 10.35 2.38
CA ILE A 85 12.73 11.56 1.81
C ILE A 85 11.79 12.75 1.94
N LEU A 86 10.51 12.59 1.56
CA LEU A 86 9.50 13.63 1.69
C LEU A 86 9.30 14.05 3.14
N PHE A 87 9.29 13.08 4.06
CA PHE A 87 9.21 13.30 5.49
C PHE A 87 10.40 14.14 5.96
N VAL A 88 11.63 13.69 5.72
CA VAL A 88 12.85 14.41 6.13
C VAL A 88 12.92 15.81 5.51
N TYR A 89 12.49 15.99 4.26
CA TYR A 89 12.47 17.29 3.60
C TYR A 89 11.43 18.26 4.18
N HIS A 90 10.24 17.77 4.56
CA HIS A 90 9.17 18.60 5.13
C HIS A 90 9.26 18.76 6.64
N PHE A 91 9.92 17.84 7.34
CA PHE A 91 10.00 17.81 8.80
C PHE A 91 10.53 19.12 9.42
N PRO A 92 11.58 19.78 8.88
CA PRO A 92 12.07 21.04 9.44
C PRO A 92 11.05 22.17 9.33
N LYS A 93 10.41 22.31 8.16
CA LYS A 93 9.36 23.31 7.92
C LYS A 93 8.16 23.10 8.83
N GLU A 94 7.85 21.84 9.12
CA GLU A 94 6.77 21.49 10.01
C GLU A 94 7.13 21.67 11.50
N MET A 95 8.39 21.47 11.89
CA MET A 95 8.89 21.81 13.23
C MET A 95 8.87 23.33 13.48
N GLU A 96 9.10 24.14 12.45
CA GLU A 96 8.93 25.59 12.54
C GLU A 96 7.47 25.97 12.75
N LYS A 97 6.53 25.35 12.02
CA LYS A 97 5.08 25.52 12.24
C LYS A 97 4.61 25.04 13.61
N MET A 98 5.30 24.09 14.25
CA MET A 98 5.00 23.66 15.63
C MET A 98 5.27 24.77 16.66
N LYS A 99 6.16 25.72 16.37
CA LYS A 99 6.49 26.82 17.29
C LYS A 99 5.47 27.96 17.24
N ASP A 100 4.70 28.08 16.16
CA ASP A 100 3.67 29.12 16.03
C ASP A 100 2.30 28.56 15.60
N PRO A 101 1.36 28.38 16.56
CA PRO A 101 0.01 27.89 16.30
C PRO A 101 -0.79 28.72 15.30
N LYS A 102 -0.39 29.98 15.04
CA LYS A 102 -1.10 30.90 14.14
C LYS A 102 -0.87 30.63 12.65
N GLN A 103 0.11 29.78 12.30
CA GLN A 103 0.38 29.42 10.90
C GLN A 103 -0.58 28.36 10.34
N TYR A 104 -1.41 27.73 11.18
CA TYR A 104 -2.41 26.76 10.72
C TYR A 104 -3.73 27.44 10.35
N LYS A 105 -4.16 27.30 9.09
CA LYS A 105 -5.48 27.78 8.62
C LYS A 105 -6.66 27.15 9.38
N HIS A 106 -6.50 25.92 9.88
CA HIS A 106 -7.56 25.19 10.61
C HIS A 106 -7.01 24.45 11.84
N PRO A 107 -7.52 24.72 13.06
CA PRO A 107 -7.06 24.09 14.30
C PRO A 107 -7.36 22.58 14.38
N LEU A 108 -8.35 22.08 13.64
CA LEU A 108 -8.67 20.65 13.53
C LEU A 108 -7.58 19.86 12.77
N ALA A 109 -6.97 20.46 11.75
CA ALA A 109 -5.91 19.83 10.98
C ALA A 109 -4.66 19.58 11.84
N TYR A 110 -4.41 20.46 12.82
CA TYR A 110 -3.34 20.29 13.81
C TYR A 110 -3.56 19.03 14.65
N ARG A 111 -4.74 18.85 15.25
CA ARG A 111 -5.06 17.67 16.08
C ARG A 111 -5.04 16.36 15.27
N PHE A 112 -5.60 16.39 14.06
CA PHE A 112 -5.62 15.22 13.17
C PHE A 112 -4.21 14.76 12.78
N ARG A 113 -3.28 15.70 12.61
CA ARG A 113 -1.88 15.39 12.31
C ARG A 113 -1.17 14.65 13.44
N TYR A 114 -1.35 15.03 14.69
CA TYR A 114 -0.76 14.30 15.82
C TYR A 114 -1.32 12.89 15.93
N PHE A 115 -2.63 12.74 15.69
CA PHE A 115 -3.26 11.44 15.65
C PHE A 115 -2.66 10.54 14.55
N LEU A 116 -2.48 11.08 13.33
CA LEU A 116 -1.79 10.38 12.24
C LEU A 116 -0.34 10.03 12.58
N LEU A 117 0.40 10.93 13.24
CA LEU A 117 1.77 10.68 13.68
C LEU A 117 1.86 9.54 14.69
N VAL A 118 0.94 9.49 15.65
CA VAL A 118 0.84 8.40 16.64
C VAL A 118 0.56 7.07 15.94
N ILE A 119 -0.39 7.05 15.00
CA ILE A 119 -0.69 5.87 14.19
C ILE A 119 0.54 5.43 13.38
N LEU A 120 1.25 6.37 12.75
CA LEU A 120 2.46 6.09 11.98
C LEU A 120 3.55 5.49 12.86
N PHE A 121 3.78 6.04 14.06
CA PHE A 121 4.73 5.49 15.04
C PHE A 121 4.33 4.09 15.52
N ALA A 122 3.03 3.84 15.75
CA ALA A 122 2.53 2.52 16.10
C ALA A 122 2.77 1.50 14.97
N PHE A 123 2.49 1.88 13.71
CA PHE A 123 2.79 1.03 12.55
C PHE A 123 4.28 0.79 12.38
N LEU A 124 5.12 1.80 12.57
CA LEU A 124 6.59 1.66 12.51
C LEU A 124 7.10 0.70 13.58
N GLY A 125 6.60 0.82 14.81
CA GLY A 125 6.92 -0.10 15.91
C GLY A 125 6.48 -1.53 15.63
N GLY A 126 5.26 -1.71 15.10
CA GLY A 126 4.76 -3.02 14.68
C GLY A 126 5.58 -3.65 13.54
N ALA A 127 5.98 -2.84 12.56
CA ALA A 127 6.83 -3.28 11.45
C ALA A 127 8.23 -3.68 11.93
N LEU A 128 8.85 -2.90 12.80
CA LEU A 128 10.14 -3.26 13.43
C LEU A 128 10.04 -4.53 14.27
N PHE A 129 8.93 -4.71 14.99
CA PHE A 129 8.68 -5.92 15.77
C PHE A 129 8.53 -7.16 14.87
N MET A 130 7.77 -7.05 13.78
CA MET A 130 7.64 -8.11 12.78
C MET A 130 8.98 -8.43 12.11
N LEU A 131 9.79 -7.41 11.81
CA LEU A 131 11.12 -7.58 11.24
C LEU A 131 12.09 -8.25 12.23
N TYR A 132 12.00 -7.91 13.52
CA TYR A 132 12.75 -8.59 14.57
C TYR A 132 12.33 -10.06 14.70
N GLN A 133 11.03 -10.35 14.66
CA GLN A 133 10.51 -11.72 14.68
C GLN A 133 10.98 -12.51 13.45
N SER A 134 10.90 -11.93 12.26
CA SER A 134 11.38 -12.60 11.04
C SER A 134 12.87 -12.88 11.12
N TYR A 135 13.67 -11.96 11.69
CA TYR A 135 15.10 -12.17 11.85
C TYR A 135 15.42 -13.30 12.84
N LYS A 136 14.71 -13.38 13.97
CA LYS A 136 14.87 -14.44 14.98
C LYS A 136 14.38 -15.83 14.55
N VAL A 137 13.44 -15.88 13.61
CA VAL A 137 12.93 -17.15 13.07
C VAL A 137 13.85 -17.68 11.95
N VAL A 138 14.55 -16.79 11.25
CA VAL A 138 15.43 -17.11 10.12
C VAL A 138 16.91 -17.30 10.53
N PHE A 139 17.34 -16.71 11.65
CA PHE A 139 18.70 -16.82 12.23
C PHE A 139 18.67 -17.24 13.70
#